data_AF-A0A2S6QXS2-F1
#
_entry.id   AF-A0A2S6QXS2-F1
#
_cell.length_a   1.000
_cell.length_b   1.000
_cell.length_c   1.000
_cell.angle_alpha   90.00
_cell.angle_beta   90.00
_cell.angle_gamma   90.00
#
_symmetry.space_group_name_H-M   'P 1'
#
loop_
_entity.id
_entity.type
_entity.pdbx_description
1 polymer ?
#
loop_
_entity_poly.entity_id
_entity_poly.type
_entity_poly.pdbx_seq_one_letter_code
_entity_poly.pdbx_strand_id
1 'polypeptide(L)'
;MLRLRQICLVAPELAKPVAQLESVLGLKTCFHDPGVEKYGLNNALLPIGNNFLEVVAPFREGTTAERYIKRRGGAGGYMVIMQCDDVEHRKHRMQQLNVRIINEIKHGSFNSIQMHPKDTGGAIMETGADERGDQPDGPWTPAGDSWEKFVQTNIVSELLAAEIQSKAPRTLAERWAEVLGIPIKIEQNDQHSLKLENATLRFTEVGDTRGEGLTALDIKTTKRNELIRRAAILGCDFDHNSVFISGIKFNLS
;
A
#
# COMPACT_ATOMS: atom_id res chain seq x y z
N MET A 1 -16.56 3.88 7.82
CA MET A 1 -15.78 2.69 7.42
C MET A 1 -14.37 3.09 7.04
N LEU A 2 -13.41 2.17 7.15
CA LEU A 2 -12.10 2.26 6.52
C LEU A 2 -11.74 0.90 5.95
N ARG A 3 -11.43 0.88 4.65
CA ARG A 3 -11.05 -0.31 3.90
C ARG A 3 -9.66 -0.09 3.35
N LEU A 4 -8.75 -1.06 3.53
CA LEU A 4 -7.50 -1.00 2.77
C LEU A 4 -7.89 -1.12 1.30
N ARG A 5 -7.45 -0.19 0.46
CA ARG A 5 -7.80 -0.20 -0.96
C ARG A 5 -6.58 -0.39 -1.83
N GLN A 6 -5.50 0.33 -1.55
CA GLN A 6 -4.30 0.30 -2.36
C GLN A 6 -3.04 0.41 -1.50
N ILE A 7 -2.01 -0.36 -1.87
CA ILE A 7 -0.65 -0.21 -1.36
C ILE A 7 0.21 0.29 -2.50
N CYS A 8 0.84 1.44 -2.29
CA CYS A 8 1.80 2.00 -3.24
C CYS A 8 3.22 1.58 -2.85
N LEU A 9 3.92 0.98 -3.80
CA LEU A 9 5.34 0.66 -3.76
C LEU A 9 6.09 1.68 -4.61
N VAL A 10 7.31 2.01 -4.19
CA VAL A 10 8.21 2.89 -4.95
C VAL A 10 9.48 2.13 -5.33
N ALA A 11 9.91 2.30 -6.57
CA ALA A 11 11.12 1.66 -7.10
C ALA A 11 11.91 2.62 -8.02
N PRO A 12 13.22 2.38 -8.24
CA PRO A 12 14.02 3.16 -9.19
C PRO A 12 13.53 3.04 -10.65
N GLU A 13 12.88 1.93 -10.99
CA GLU A 13 12.31 1.66 -12.30
C GLU A 13 11.00 0.85 -12.16
N LEU A 14 10.18 0.88 -13.21
CA LEU A 14 8.87 0.22 -13.20
C LEU A 14 8.92 -1.24 -13.67
N ALA A 15 9.76 -1.54 -14.68
CA ALA A 15 9.68 -2.80 -15.42
C ALA A 15 9.92 -4.04 -14.55
N LYS A 16 11.03 -4.08 -13.80
CA LYS A 16 11.38 -5.22 -12.96
C LYS A 16 10.35 -5.53 -11.86
N PRO A 17 9.96 -4.58 -10.98
CA PRO A 17 8.99 -4.88 -9.93
C PRO A 17 7.63 -5.28 -10.48
N VAL A 18 7.15 -4.66 -11.57
CA VAL A 18 5.90 -5.05 -12.22
C VAL A 18 5.99 -6.48 -12.78
N ALA A 19 7.05 -6.81 -13.51
CA ALA A 19 7.25 -8.15 -14.03
C ALA A 19 7.31 -9.22 -12.92
N GLN A 20 7.92 -8.90 -11.78
CA GLN A 20 7.94 -9.77 -10.60
C GLN A 20 6.54 -9.95 -10.01
N LEU A 21 5.75 -8.88 -9.84
CA LEU A 21 4.37 -8.98 -9.34
C LEU A 21 3.47 -9.79 -10.29
N GLU A 22 3.54 -9.54 -11.59
CA GLU A 22 2.74 -10.28 -12.58
C GLU A 22 3.14 -11.76 -12.63
N SER A 23 4.44 -12.05 -12.63
CA SER A 23 4.92 -13.42 -12.75
C SER A 23 4.75 -14.18 -11.44
N VAL A 24 5.35 -13.70 -10.34
CA VAL A 24 5.41 -14.42 -9.06
C VAL A 24 4.04 -14.49 -8.41
N LEU A 25 3.35 -13.35 -8.29
CA LEU A 25 2.04 -13.30 -7.64
C LEU A 25 0.88 -13.60 -8.61
N GLY A 26 1.17 -13.74 -9.91
CA GLY A 26 0.16 -14.06 -10.92
C GLY A 26 -0.82 -12.92 -11.18
N LEU A 27 -0.45 -11.68 -10.87
CA LEU A 27 -1.28 -10.50 -11.08
C LEU A 27 -1.19 -10.03 -12.55
N LYS A 28 -1.99 -9.02 -12.90
CA LYS A 28 -1.97 -8.42 -14.23
C LYS A 28 -2.17 -6.92 -14.12
N THR A 29 -1.34 -6.12 -14.79
CA THR A 29 -1.54 -4.67 -14.82
C THR A 29 -2.89 -4.32 -15.47
N CYS A 30 -3.69 -3.53 -14.76
CA CYS A 30 -5.00 -3.07 -15.23
C CYS A 30 -4.96 -1.65 -15.76
N PHE A 31 -4.05 -0.81 -15.25
CA PHE A 31 -4.02 0.60 -15.59
C PHE A 31 -2.65 1.24 -15.35
N HIS A 32 -2.34 2.24 -16.17
CA HIS A 32 -1.26 3.19 -15.98
C HIS A 32 -1.93 4.57 -15.87
N ASP A 33 -1.86 5.19 -14.70
CA ASP A 33 -2.53 6.45 -14.40
C ASP A 33 -1.69 7.64 -14.87
N PRO A 34 -2.11 8.39 -15.91
CA PRO A 34 -1.39 9.61 -16.31
C PRO A 34 -1.44 10.69 -15.21
N GLY A 35 -2.33 10.57 -14.23
CA GLY A 35 -2.44 11.46 -13.08
C GLY A 35 -1.18 11.53 -12.21
N VAL A 36 -0.29 10.54 -12.29
CA VAL A 36 0.98 10.55 -11.55
C VAL A 36 2.10 11.35 -12.25
N GLU A 37 1.97 11.67 -13.53
CA GLU A 37 3.02 12.35 -14.31
C GLU A 37 3.34 13.75 -13.79
N LYS A 38 2.35 14.44 -13.21
CA LYS A 38 2.54 15.75 -12.58
C LYS A 38 3.53 15.71 -11.40
N TYR A 39 3.76 14.53 -10.81
CA TYR A 39 4.77 14.31 -9.77
C TYR A 39 6.10 13.81 -10.34
N GLY A 40 6.23 13.70 -11.66
CA GLY A 40 7.41 13.15 -12.34
C GLY A 40 7.53 11.64 -12.21
N LEU A 41 6.41 10.93 -12.04
CA LEU A 41 6.35 9.49 -11.85
C LEU A 41 5.58 8.81 -12.98
N ASN A 42 5.99 7.60 -13.34
CA ASN A 42 5.14 6.63 -14.03
C ASN A 42 4.63 5.64 -12.98
N ASN A 43 3.49 4.99 -13.24
CA ASN A 43 3.00 3.94 -12.37
C ASN A 43 2.50 2.72 -13.15
N ALA A 44 2.18 1.65 -12.43
CA ALA A 44 1.38 0.53 -12.88
C ALA A 44 0.51 0.04 -11.73
N LEU A 45 -0.78 -0.18 -11.99
CA LEU A 45 -1.73 -0.71 -11.02
C LEU A 45 -2.12 -2.15 -11.34
N LEU A 46 -2.11 -2.99 -10.31
CA LEU A 46 -2.38 -4.41 -10.39
C LEU A 46 -3.43 -4.79 -9.32
N PRO A 47 -4.62 -5.27 -9.71
CA PRO A 47 -5.59 -5.75 -8.75
C PRO A 47 -5.14 -7.06 -8.09
N ILE A 48 -5.39 -7.16 -6.78
CA ILE A 48 -5.22 -8.35 -5.95
C ILE A 48 -6.54 -8.57 -5.20
N GLY A 49 -7.40 -9.41 -5.77
CA GLY A 49 -8.80 -9.47 -5.36
C GLY A 49 -9.47 -8.11 -5.56
N ASN A 50 -9.96 -7.52 -4.46
CA ASN A 50 -10.61 -6.22 -4.42
C ASN A 50 -9.71 -5.09 -3.88
N ASN A 51 -8.40 -5.34 -3.88
CA ASN A 51 -7.34 -4.43 -3.48
C ASN A 51 -6.42 -4.15 -4.66
N PHE A 52 -5.52 -3.17 -4.52
CA PHE A 52 -4.54 -2.85 -5.55
C PHE A 52 -3.12 -2.80 -4.99
N LEU A 53 -2.18 -3.31 -5.77
CA LEU A 53 -0.78 -2.94 -5.68
C LEU A 53 -0.49 -1.91 -6.76
N GLU A 54 0.12 -0.81 -6.36
CA GLU A 54 0.68 0.17 -7.28
C GLU A 54 2.19 0.11 -7.21
N VAL A 55 2.86 0.19 -8.34
CA VAL A 55 4.29 0.51 -8.38
C VAL A 55 4.45 1.87 -9.03
N VAL A 56 5.12 2.81 -8.34
CA VAL A 56 5.53 4.09 -8.92
C VAL A 56 7.05 4.13 -9.11
N ALA A 57 7.49 4.75 -10.19
CA ALA A 57 8.90 4.96 -10.48
C ALA A 57 9.12 6.36 -11.05
N PRO A 58 10.16 7.09 -10.60
CA PRO A 58 10.45 8.42 -11.12
C PRO A 58 11.01 8.36 -12.54
N PHE A 59 10.50 9.24 -13.42
CA PHE A 59 11.10 9.51 -14.74
C PHE A 59 11.72 10.90 -14.84
N ARG A 60 11.51 11.75 -13.83
CA ARG A 60 12.19 13.04 -13.65
C ARG A 60 13.12 12.99 -12.44
N GLU A 61 14.20 13.76 -12.50
CA GLU A 61 15.11 13.94 -11.37
C GLU A 61 14.49 14.81 -10.27
N GLY A 62 14.95 14.66 -9.03
CA GLY A 62 14.58 15.52 -7.91
C GLY A 62 13.17 15.30 -7.36
N THR A 63 12.53 14.16 -7.69
CA THR A 63 11.20 13.83 -7.19
C THR A 63 11.22 13.44 -5.71
N THR A 64 10.06 13.53 -5.05
CA THR A 64 9.89 13.04 -3.68
C THR A 64 10.11 11.53 -3.59
N ALA A 65 9.69 10.77 -4.61
CA ALA A 65 9.93 9.34 -4.72
C ALA A 65 11.44 9.02 -4.75
N GLU A 66 12.22 9.72 -5.57
CA GLU A 66 13.67 9.52 -5.64
C GLU A 66 14.36 9.79 -4.29
N ARG A 67 14.01 10.90 -3.62
CA ARG A 67 14.51 11.19 -2.26
C ARG A 67 14.11 10.11 -1.25
N TYR A 68 12.90 9.57 -1.37
CA TYR A 68 12.41 8.51 -0.49
C TYR A 68 13.19 7.20 -0.70
N ILE A 69 13.40 6.78 -1.95
CA ILE A 69 14.21 5.60 -2.31
C ILE A 69 15.61 5.72 -1.69
N LYS A 70 16.28 6.87 -1.90
CA LYS A 70 17.62 7.13 -1.34
C LYS A 70 17.63 7.04 0.19
N ARG A 71 16.65 7.65 0.86
CA ARG A 71 16.54 7.62 2.33
C ARG A 71 16.29 6.21 2.87
N ARG A 72 15.50 5.40 2.18
CA ARG A 72 15.15 4.03 2.58
C ARG A 72 16.17 2.97 2.12
N GLY A 73 17.22 3.37 1.41
CA GLY A 73 18.24 2.48 0.89
C GLY A 73 17.78 1.55 -0.25
N GLY A 74 16.74 1.94 -0.99
CA GLY A 74 16.21 1.14 -2.11
C GLY A 74 14.69 1.19 -2.25
N ALA A 75 14.17 0.35 -3.15
CA ALA A 75 12.73 0.20 -3.40
C ALA A 75 11.99 -0.29 -2.15
N GLY A 76 10.72 0.08 -1.97
CA GLY A 76 9.94 -0.37 -0.82
C GLY A 76 8.52 0.19 -0.79
N GLY A 77 7.84 -0.01 0.34
CA GLY A 77 6.51 0.54 0.56
C GLY A 77 6.53 2.05 0.69
N TYR A 78 5.58 2.73 0.06
CA TYR A 78 5.54 4.18 -0.07
C TYR A 78 4.28 4.79 0.56
N MET A 79 3.11 4.21 0.25
CA MET A 79 1.81 4.72 0.71
C MET A 79 0.88 3.60 1.14
N VAL A 80 0.05 3.87 2.15
CA VAL A 80 -1.10 3.06 2.53
C VAL A 80 -2.35 3.86 2.22
N ILE A 81 -3.13 3.40 1.24
CA ILE A 81 -4.27 4.11 0.70
C ILE A 81 -5.55 3.37 1.09
N MET A 82 -6.42 4.06 1.80
CA MET A 82 -7.65 3.51 2.33
C MET A 82 -8.86 4.19 1.70
N GLN A 83 -9.87 3.38 1.40
CA GLN A 83 -11.17 3.89 1.04
C GLN A 83 -11.94 4.25 2.32
N CYS A 84 -12.61 5.40 2.31
CA CYS A 84 -13.45 5.91 3.39
C CYS A 84 -14.80 6.40 2.86
N ASP A 85 -15.74 6.64 3.77
CA ASP A 85 -17.11 7.06 3.39
C ASP A 85 -17.22 8.57 3.12
N ASP A 86 -16.40 9.37 3.81
CA ASP A 86 -16.50 10.82 3.81
C ASP A 86 -15.11 11.45 3.93
N VAL A 87 -14.60 11.97 2.82
CA VAL A 87 -13.28 12.61 2.75
C VAL A 87 -13.29 13.98 3.45
N GLU A 88 -14.40 14.72 3.43
CA GLU A 88 -14.49 16.04 4.07
C GLU A 88 -14.50 15.91 5.60
N HIS A 89 -15.20 14.92 6.14
CA HIS A 89 -15.11 14.59 7.57
C HIS A 89 -13.67 14.26 7.98
N ARG A 90 -12.95 13.48 7.15
CA ARG A 90 -11.53 13.16 7.39
C ARG A 90 -10.66 14.40 7.34
N LYS A 91 -10.90 15.29 6.38
CA LYS A 91 -10.18 16.57 6.24
C LYS A 91 -10.35 17.44 7.48
N HIS A 92 -11.59 17.58 7.98
CA HIS A 92 -11.85 18.31 9.23
C HIS A 92 -11.14 17.68 10.43
N ARG A 93 -11.11 16.34 10.52
CA ARG A 93 -10.34 15.65 11.55
C ARG A 93 -8.84 15.97 11.46
N MET A 94 -8.25 16.02 10.26
CA MET A 94 -6.83 16.34 10.11
C MET A 94 -6.51 17.75 10.60
N GLN A 95 -7.40 18.71 10.36
CA GLN A 95 -7.29 20.07 10.90
C GLN A 95 -7.32 20.07 12.44
N GLN A 96 -8.24 19.34 13.06
CA GLN A 96 -8.33 19.23 14.53
C GLN A 96 -7.08 18.59 15.16
N LEU A 97 -6.47 17.62 14.47
CA LEU A 97 -5.27 16.91 14.92
C LEU A 97 -3.96 17.61 14.52
N ASN A 98 -4.03 18.78 13.88
CA ASN A 98 -2.89 19.50 13.31
C ASN A 98 -2.01 18.62 12.39
N VAL A 99 -2.64 17.74 11.62
CA VAL A 99 -1.98 16.91 10.61
C VAL A 99 -2.00 17.65 9.29
N ARG A 100 -0.82 17.86 8.67
CA ARG A 100 -0.74 18.52 7.37
C ARG A 100 -1.28 17.60 6.27
N ILE A 101 -2.18 18.14 5.46
CA ILE A 101 -2.58 17.55 4.19
C ILE A 101 -1.59 18.05 3.13
N ILE A 102 -0.85 17.13 2.52
CA ILE A 102 0.18 17.45 1.51
C ILE A 102 -0.35 17.40 0.08
N ASN A 103 -1.54 16.80 -0.09
CA ASN A 103 -2.18 16.67 -1.37
C ASN A 103 -3.68 16.49 -1.19
N GLU A 104 -4.46 17.21 -1.97
CA GLU A 104 -5.89 17.03 -2.12
C GLU A 104 -6.16 16.71 -3.58
N ILE A 105 -6.79 15.58 -3.84
CA ILE A 105 -7.08 15.10 -5.19
C ILE A 105 -8.58 15.18 -5.38
N LYS A 106 -9.03 15.94 -6.38
CA LYS A 106 -10.41 15.94 -6.84
C LYS A 106 -10.42 15.70 -8.34
N HIS A 107 -10.89 14.54 -8.76
CA HIS A 107 -10.92 14.14 -10.17
C HIS A 107 -12.17 13.33 -10.48
N GLY A 108 -13.11 13.92 -11.23
CA GLY A 108 -14.41 13.30 -11.48
C GLY A 108 -15.14 12.99 -10.17
N SER A 109 -15.53 11.74 -9.98
CA SER A 109 -16.17 11.21 -8.78
C SER A 109 -15.19 10.84 -7.65
N PHE A 110 -13.87 10.93 -7.90
CA PHE A 110 -12.86 10.57 -6.93
C PHE A 110 -12.38 11.78 -6.14
N ASN A 111 -12.36 11.64 -4.82
CA ASN A 111 -11.79 12.60 -3.89
C ASN A 111 -10.84 11.88 -2.93
N SER A 112 -9.68 12.46 -2.62
CA SER A 112 -8.80 11.94 -1.58
C SER A 112 -7.90 13.01 -0.95
N ILE A 113 -7.42 12.72 0.26
CA ILE A 113 -6.44 13.52 0.98
C ILE A 113 -5.24 12.66 1.38
N GLN A 114 -4.04 13.19 1.19
CA GLN A 114 -2.79 12.56 1.62
C GLN A 114 -2.20 13.33 2.80
N MET A 115 -1.88 12.61 3.88
CA MET A 115 -1.33 13.19 5.11
C MET A 115 0.21 13.17 5.09
N HIS A 116 0.83 14.21 5.64
CA HIS A 116 2.28 14.30 5.70
C HIS A 116 2.86 13.21 6.63
N PRO A 117 3.78 12.36 6.16
CA PRO A 117 4.36 11.29 6.99
C PRO A 117 5.21 11.78 8.17
N LYS A 118 5.55 13.08 8.25
CA LYS A 118 6.21 13.66 9.43
C LYS A 118 5.23 13.86 10.59
N ASP A 119 3.93 13.92 10.31
CA ASP A 119 2.88 14.13 11.30
C ASP A 119 2.18 12.82 11.66
N THR A 120 2.25 11.80 10.79
CA THR A 120 1.64 10.48 11.00
C THR A 120 2.65 9.36 11.29
N GLY A 121 3.88 9.47 10.78
CA GLY A 121 4.89 8.42 10.83
C GLY A 121 4.61 7.25 9.86
N GLY A 122 5.59 6.36 9.71
CA GLY A 122 5.46 5.10 9.00
C GLY A 122 5.49 5.23 7.47
N ALA A 123 4.39 5.68 6.89
CA ALA A 123 4.20 5.81 5.44
C ALA A 123 3.33 7.03 5.13
N ILE A 124 3.24 7.41 3.85
CA ILE A 124 2.19 8.36 3.46
C ILE A 124 0.85 7.64 3.64
N MET A 125 -0.04 8.26 4.39
CA MET A 125 -1.39 7.77 4.58
C MET A 125 -2.31 8.55 3.65
N GLU A 126 -3.16 7.84 2.91
CA GLU A 126 -4.20 8.45 2.08
C GLU A 126 -5.57 7.89 2.45
N THR A 127 -6.57 8.77 2.53
CA THR A 127 -7.98 8.37 2.62
C THR A 127 -8.74 8.99 1.46
N GLY A 128 -9.44 8.16 0.69
CA GLY A 128 -10.21 8.60 -0.48
C GLY A 128 -11.55 7.89 -0.63
N ALA A 129 -12.40 8.43 -1.48
CA ALA A 129 -13.70 7.89 -1.82
C ALA A 129 -13.94 8.03 -3.32
N ASP A 130 -14.71 7.11 -3.89
CA ASP A 130 -15.25 7.22 -5.24
C ASP A 130 -16.78 7.28 -5.13
N GLU A 131 -17.35 8.43 -5.49
CA GLU A 131 -18.80 8.70 -5.33
C GLU A 131 -19.68 7.75 -6.16
N ARG A 132 -19.09 7.00 -7.10
CA ARG A 132 -19.79 6.00 -7.90
C ARG A 132 -20.16 4.75 -7.12
N GLY A 133 -19.50 4.47 -5.99
CA GLY A 133 -19.83 3.33 -5.14
C GLY A 133 -18.80 3.03 -4.07
N ASP A 134 -19.29 2.55 -2.93
CA ASP A 134 -18.51 2.21 -1.75
C ASP A 134 -18.32 0.69 -1.55
N GLN A 135 -18.86 -0.12 -2.45
CA GLN A 135 -18.84 -1.56 -2.36
C GLN A 135 -17.41 -2.12 -2.47
N PRO A 136 -17.12 -3.29 -1.87
CA PRO A 136 -15.82 -3.96 -1.94
C PRO A 136 -15.21 -4.04 -3.35
N ASP A 137 -16.02 -4.42 -4.33
CA ASP A 137 -15.72 -4.53 -5.76
C ASP A 137 -16.24 -3.32 -6.56
N GLY A 138 -16.52 -2.21 -5.88
CA GLY A 138 -16.97 -0.98 -6.50
C GLY A 138 -15.88 -0.28 -7.30
N PRO A 139 -16.22 0.84 -7.96
CA PRO A 139 -15.27 1.60 -8.76
C PRO A 139 -14.08 2.13 -7.94
N TRP A 140 -12.95 2.34 -8.60
CA TRP A 140 -11.79 3.00 -8.02
C TRP A 140 -11.04 3.73 -9.11
N THR A 141 -11.30 5.04 -9.23
CA THR A 141 -10.72 5.90 -10.29
C THR A 141 -9.22 5.70 -10.49
N PRO A 142 -8.36 5.60 -9.45
CA PRO A 142 -6.94 5.34 -9.66
C PRO A 142 -6.66 4.08 -10.49
N ALA A 143 -7.46 3.02 -10.36
CA ALA A 143 -7.29 1.76 -11.10
C ALA A 143 -7.98 1.72 -12.48
N GLY A 144 -8.59 2.83 -12.91
CA GLY A 144 -9.40 2.91 -14.12
C GLY A 144 -10.74 2.17 -14.02
N ASP A 145 -11.55 2.25 -15.09
CA ASP A 145 -12.96 1.81 -15.08
C ASP A 145 -13.18 0.37 -15.56
N SER A 146 -12.12 -0.44 -15.64
CA SER A 146 -12.21 -1.81 -16.14
C SER A 146 -11.27 -2.77 -15.42
N TRP A 147 -10.84 -2.42 -14.21
CA TRP A 147 -9.87 -3.18 -13.44
C TRP A 147 -10.33 -4.60 -13.13
N GLU A 148 -11.64 -4.82 -13.01
CA GLU A 148 -12.28 -6.10 -12.73
C GLU A 148 -11.91 -7.16 -13.78
N LYS A 149 -11.75 -6.75 -15.05
CA LYS A 149 -11.36 -7.63 -16.16
C LYS A 149 -9.93 -8.16 -16.04
N PHE A 150 -9.12 -7.56 -15.17
CA PHE A 150 -7.71 -7.89 -14.97
C PHE A 150 -7.47 -8.66 -13.67
N VAL A 151 -8.50 -8.83 -12.82
CA VAL A 151 -8.39 -9.61 -11.58
C VAL A 151 -7.96 -11.05 -11.89
N GLN A 152 -6.88 -11.48 -11.24
CA GLN A 152 -6.36 -12.85 -11.30
C GLN A 152 -6.27 -13.41 -9.88
N THR A 153 -6.88 -14.57 -9.62
CA THR A 153 -6.90 -15.19 -8.27
C THR A 153 -6.25 -16.57 -8.22
N ASN A 154 -5.63 -16.98 -9.33
CA ASN A 154 -5.08 -18.34 -9.51
C ASN A 154 -3.88 -18.65 -8.60
N ILE A 155 -3.11 -17.64 -8.20
CA ILE A 155 -1.91 -17.78 -7.37
C ILE A 155 -2.11 -17.09 -6.02
N VAL A 156 -2.59 -15.85 -6.04
CA VAL A 156 -2.90 -15.03 -4.86
C VAL A 156 -4.32 -14.52 -5.00
N SER A 157 -5.13 -14.55 -3.93
CA SER A 157 -6.53 -14.14 -4.00
C SER A 157 -6.85 -12.85 -3.25
N GLU A 158 -6.12 -12.53 -2.17
CA GLU A 158 -6.47 -11.44 -1.25
C GLU A 158 -5.23 -10.80 -0.63
N LEU A 159 -5.34 -9.49 -0.31
CA LEU A 159 -4.41 -8.75 0.54
C LEU A 159 -4.99 -8.63 1.94
N LEU A 160 -4.35 -9.25 2.93
CA LEU A 160 -4.90 -9.46 4.26
C LEU A 160 -4.36 -8.48 5.31
N ALA A 161 -3.12 -8.05 5.16
CA ALA A 161 -2.49 -7.14 6.10
C ALA A 161 -1.35 -6.34 5.48
N ALA A 162 -1.03 -5.22 6.13
CA ALA A 162 0.17 -4.43 5.86
C ALA A 162 0.90 -4.17 7.18
N GLU A 163 2.23 -4.27 7.14
CA GLU A 163 3.09 -4.14 8.31
C GLU A 163 4.00 -2.93 8.20
N ILE A 164 3.98 -2.09 9.23
CA ILE A 164 4.74 -0.86 9.31
C ILE A 164 5.67 -0.97 10.52
N GLN A 165 6.97 -1.01 10.26
CA GLN A 165 7.96 -1.10 11.33
C GLN A 165 8.34 0.29 11.85
N SER A 166 8.64 0.41 13.14
CA SER A 166 9.11 1.63 13.80
C SER A 166 10.02 1.28 14.99
N LYS A 167 10.80 2.25 15.47
CA LYS A 167 11.52 2.14 16.75
C LYS A 167 10.60 2.32 17.97
N ALA A 168 9.38 2.77 17.73
CA ALA A 168 8.35 2.97 18.74
C ALA A 168 6.99 2.50 18.16
N PRO A 169 6.81 1.20 17.89
CA PRO A 169 5.62 0.67 17.20
C PRO A 169 4.32 1.01 17.92
N ARG A 170 4.33 1.01 19.26
CA ARG A 170 3.20 1.44 20.07
C ARG A 170 2.79 2.89 19.77
N THR A 171 3.73 3.83 19.84
CA THR A 171 3.47 5.25 19.58
C THR A 171 3.01 5.48 18.15
N LEU A 172 3.60 4.77 17.18
CA LEU A 172 3.17 4.84 15.79
C LEU A 172 1.73 4.31 15.62
N ALA A 173 1.40 3.19 16.26
CA ALA A 173 0.06 2.61 16.22
C ALA A 173 -0.98 3.53 16.89
N GLU A 174 -0.66 4.11 18.05
CA GLU A 174 -1.49 5.10 18.75
C GLU A 174 -1.73 6.33 17.87
N ARG A 175 -0.70 6.82 17.17
CA ARG A 175 -0.84 7.94 16.23
C ARG A 175 -1.69 7.58 15.02
N TRP A 176 -1.52 6.40 14.44
CA TRP A 176 -2.36 5.94 13.34
C TRP A 176 -3.81 5.72 13.78
N ALA A 177 -4.04 5.18 14.99
CA ALA A 177 -5.35 5.03 15.60
C ALA A 177 -6.05 6.39 15.77
N GLU A 178 -5.33 7.39 16.28
CA GLU A 178 -5.81 8.76 16.44
C GLU A 178 -6.17 9.37 15.08
N VAL A 179 -5.27 9.32 14.10
CA VAL A 179 -5.50 9.88 12.75
C VAL A 179 -6.69 9.21 12.07
N LEU A 180 -6.76 7.88 12.11
CA LEU A 180 -7.82 7.09 11.48
C LEU A 180 -9.11 7.00 12.29
N GLY A 181 -9.12 7.46 13.55
CA GLY A 181 -10.30 7.38 14.41
C GLY A 181 -10.81 5.95 14.63
N ILE A 182 -9.89 4.97 14.68
CA ILE A 182 -10.20 3.55 14.94
C ILE A 182 -9.38 3.05 16.12
N PRO A 183 -9.93 2.14 16.96
CA PRO A 183 -9.24 1.70 18.16
C PRO A 183 -8.02 0.85 17.84
N ILE A 184 -6.96 1.04 18.63
CA ILE A 184 -5.82 0.13 18.66
C ILE A 184 -6.21 -1.19 19.31
N LYS A 185 -5.79 -2.30 18.70
CA LYS A 185 -5.82 -3.62 19.30
C LYS A 185 -4.40 -4.01 19.72
N ILE A 186 -4.31 -4.71 20.85
CA ILE A 186 -3.09 -5.32 21.33
C ILE A 186 -3.34 -6.82 21.26
N GLU A 187 -2.63 -7.49 20.35
CA GLU A 187 -2.71 -8.94 20.16
C GLU A 187 -1.81 -9.67 21.16
N GLN A 188 -1.87 -11.01 21.16
CA GLN A 188 -0.93 -11.83 21.92
C GLN A 188 0.50 -11.53 21.43
N ASN A 189 1.44 -11.29 22.37
CA ASN A 189 2.83 -10.84 22.16
C ASN A 189 3.06 -9.32 21.98
N ASP A 190 2.21 -8.47 22.58
CA ASP A 190 2.35 -6.99 22.54
C ASP A 190 2.37 -6.41 21.11
N GLN A 191 1.85 -7.14 20.13
CA GLN A 191 1.73 -6.65 18.76
C GLN A 191 0.57 -5.67 18.68
N HIS A 192 0.86 -4.46 18.20
CA HIS A 192 -0.11 -3.40 18.01
C HIS A 192 -0.73 -3.47 16.61
N SER A 193 -2.06 -3.41 16.52
CA SER A 193 -2.74 -3.49 15.24
C SER A 193 -3.97 -2.57 15.16
N LEU A 194 -4.35 -2.23 13.93
CA LEU A 194 -5.61 -1.56 13.62
C LEU A 194 -6.40 -2.44 12.66
N LYS A 195 -7.64 -2.75 13.04
CA LYS A 195 -8.53 -3.56 12.22
C LYS A 195 -9.30 -2.66 11.24
N LEU A 196 -9.02 -2.83 9.96
CA LEU A 196 -9.81 -2.28 8.86
C LEU A 196 -10.91 -3.27 8.49
N GLU A 197 -11.82 -2.85 7.61
CA GLU A 197 -12.94 -3.67 7.12
C GLU A 197 -12.46 -5.01 6.53
N ASN A 198 -11.45 -4.98 5.65
CA ASN A 198 -10.93 -6.13 4.91
C ASN A 198 -9.49 -6.55 5.26
N ALA A 199 -8.77 -5.73 6.02
CA ALA A 199 -7.34 -5.95 6.28
C ALA A 199 -6.93 -5.55 7.71
N THR A 200 -5.71 -5.86 8.08
CA THR A 200 -5.11 -5.45 9.35
C THR A 200 -3.86 -4.61 9.08
N LEU A 201 -3.76 -3.45 9.72
CA LEU A 201 -2.48 -2.73 9.79
C LEU A 201 -1.76 -3.18 11.05
N ARG A 202 -0.54 -3.68 10.93
CA ARG A 202 0.30 -4.12 12.05
C ARG A 202 1.49 -3.19 12.22
N PHE A 203 1.84 -2.93 13.47
CA PHE A 203 2.96 -2.08 13.83
C PHE A 203 3.97 -2.90 14.59
N THR A 204 5.20 -2.98 14.07
CA THR A 204 6.24 -3.89 14.55
C THR A 204 7.53 -3.14 14.85
N GLU A 205 8.40 -3.76 15.65
CA GLU A 205 9.75 -3.26 15.87
C GLU A 205 10.56 -3.29 14.57
N VAL A 206 11.51 -2.37 14.43
CA VAL A 206 12.41 -2.35 13.27
C VAL A 206 13.20 -3.66 13.18
N GLY A 207 12.98 -4.41 12.09
CA GLY A 207 13.65 -5.68 11.81
C GLY A 207 14.82 -5.58 10.84
N ASP A 208 15.10 -4.40 10.27
CA ASP A 208 16.14 -4.18 9.27
C ASP A 208 16.90 -2.86 9.45
N THR A 209 17.85 -2.56 8.57
CA THR A 209 18.66 -1.33 8.61
C THR A 209 18.01 -0.12 7.92
N ARG A 210 16.78 -0.26 7.43
CA ARG A 210 16.09 0.77 6.61
C ARG A 210 15.31 1.76 7.47
N GLY A 211 15.05 1.41 8.74
CA GLY A 211 14.36 2.25 9.72
C GLY A 211 12.83 2.20 9.58
N GLU A 212 12.13 3.23 10.05
CA GLU A 212 10.65 3.26 10.02
C GLU A 212 10.07 3.23 8.60
N GLY A 213 9.07 2.37 8.35
CA GLY A 213 8.43 2.23 7.03
C GLY A 213 7.55 1.00 6.85
N LEU A 214 6.72 1.02 5.80
CA LEU A 214 5.98 -0.16 5.31
C LEU A 214 6.98 -1.22 4.82
N THR A 215 6.91 -2.43 5.39
CA THR A 215 7.95 -3.47 5.24
C THR A 215 7.40 -4.80 4.73
N ALA A 216 6.18 -5.17 5.13
CA ALA A 216 5.59 -6.44 4.74
C ALA A 216 4.10 -6.34 4.40
N LEU A 217 3.63 -7.28 3.59
CA LEU A 217 2.24 -7.47 3.22
C LEU A 217 1.87 -8.94 3.41
N ASP A 218 0.70 -9.23 3.97
CA ASP A 218 0.19 -10.60 4.03
C ASP A 218 -0.76 -10.84 2.87
N ILE A 219 -0.53 -11.95 2.18
CA ILE A 219 -1.33 -12.32 1.02
C ILE A 219 -1.86 -13.74 1.14
N LYS A 220 -3.13 -13.91 0.76
CA LYS A 220 -3.76 -15.23 0.71
C LYS A 220 -3.33 -15.96 -0.54
N THR A 221 -2.63 -17.07 -0.37
CA THR A 221 -1.99 -17.79 -1.47
C THR A 221 -2.77 -19.05 -1.82
N THR A 222 -3.28 -19.14 -3.06
CA THR A 222 -3.99 -20.31 -3.57
C THR A 222 -3.03 -21.42 -4.00
N LYS A 223 -1.84 -21.06 -4.52
CA LYS A 223 -0.83 -22.01 -5.03
C LYS A 223 0.58 -21.66 -4.57
N ARG A 224 0.87 -21.88 -3.26
CA ARG A 224 2.15 -21.51 -2.63
C ARG A 224 3.38 -22.09 -3.33
N ASN A 225 3.39 -23.39 -3.62
CA ASN A 225 4.55 -24.03 -4.25
C ASN A 225 4.84 -23.48 -5.65
N GLU A 226 3.79 -23.13 -6.40
CA GLU A 226 3.94 -22.52 -7.72
C GLU A 226 4.48 -21.09 -7.61
N LEU A 227 3.99 -20.29 -6.65
CA LEU A 227 4.51 -18.96 -6.36
C LEU A 227 6.01 -19.01 -6.05
N ILE A 228 6.43 -19.90 -5.16
CA ILE A 228 7.84 -20.08 -4.79
C ILE A 228 8.69 -20.53 -6.00
N ARG A 229 8.18 -21.46 -6.82
CA ARG A 229 8.87 -21.86 -8.06
C ARG A 229 9.10 -20.67 -8.99
N ARG A 230 8.09 -19.80 -9.16
CA ARG A 230 8.22 -18.58 -9.99
C ARG A 230 9.18 -17.57 -9.39
N ALA A 231 9.15 -17.40 -8.07
CA ALA A 231 10.10 -16.55 -7.35
C ALA A 231 11.55 -16.99 -7.61
N ALA A 232 11.82 -18.31 -7.53
CA ALA A 232 13.13 -18.89 -7.81
C ALA A 232 13.59 -18.65 -9.26
N ILE A 233 12.70 -18.82 -10.24
CA ILE A 233 13.02 -18.58 -11.66
C ILE A 233 13.43 -17.13 -11.92
N LEU A 234 12.78 -16.17 -11.24
CA LEU A 234 13.08 -14.74 -11.36
C LEU A 234 14.16 -14.25 -10.40
N GLY A 235 14.80 -15.14 -9.63
CA GLY A 235 15.84 -14.79 -8.67
C GLY A 235 15.37 -13.83 -7.58
N CYS A 236 14.11 -13.94 -7.15
CA CYS A 236 13.62 -13.23 -5.96
C CYS A 236 14.15 -13.95 -4.71
N ASP A 237 14.39 -13.23 -3.62
CA ASP A 237 14.65 -13.87 -2.33
C ASP A 237 13.34 -14.42 -1.76
N PHE A 238 13.35 -15.64 -1.21
CA PHE A 238 12.18 -16.26 -0.61
C PHE A 238 12.56 -17.27 0.47
N ASP A 239 11.61 -17.59 1.33
CA ASP A 239 11.62 -18.75 2.21
C ASP A 239 10.30 -19.52 2.07
N HIS A 240 10.03 -20.48 2.97
CA HIS A 240 8.81 -21.27 2.90
C HIS A 240 7.53 -20.41 3.08
N ASN A 241 7.62 -19.29 3.80
CA ASN A 241 6.49 -18.49 4.24
C ASN A 241 6.48 -17.10 3.61
N SER A 242 7.46 -16.74 2.79
CA SER A 242 7.55 -15.40 2.23
C SER A 242 8.34 -15.30 0.93
N VAL A 243 8.07 -14.26 0.15
CA VAL A 243 8.88 -13.82 -1.00
C VAL A 243 9.15 -12.33 -0.90
N PHE A 244 10.31 -11.88 -1.34
CA PHE A 244 10.69 -10.46 -1.39
C PHE A 244 10.58 -9.93 -2.81
N ILE A 245 9.78 -8.88 -2.99
CA ILE A 245 9.60 -8.18 -4.26
C ILE A 245 9.67 -6.68 -3.99
N SER A 246 10.52 -5.96 -4.75
CA SER A 246 10.65 -4.50 -4.65
C SER A 246 10.90 -3.98 -3.22
N GLY A 247 11.68 -4.72 -2.42
CA GLY A 247 12.00 -4.36 -1.03
C GLY A 247 10.80 -4.45 -0.07
N ILE A 248 9.77 -5.22 -0.41
CA ILE A 248 8.67 -5.62 0.47
C ILE A 248 8.69 -7.14 0.64
N LYS A 249 8.49 -7.59 1.89
CA LYS A 249 8.25 -8.99 2.21
C LYS A 249 6.76 -9.32 2.02
N PHE A 250 6.44 -10.27 1.17
CA PHE A 250 5.09 -10.81 1.03
C PHE A 250 4.99 -12.09 1.84
N ASN A 251 4.29 -12.06 2.97
CA ASN A 251 4.02 -13.24 3.79
C ASN A 251 2.90 -14.06 3.14
N LEU A 252 3.15 -15.35 2.95
CA LEU A 252 2.25 -16.27 2.26
C LEU A 252 1.38 -16.98 3.30
N SER A 253 0.08 -16.65 3.37
CA SER A 253 -0.91 -17.40 4.17
C SER A 253 -1.62 -18.46 3.34
#